data_AF-A0A521H4H9-F1
#
_entry.id   AF-A0A521H4H9-F1
#
_cell.length_a   1.000
_cell.length_b   1.000
_cell.length_c   1.000
_cell.angle_alpha   90.00
_cell.angle_beta   90.00
_cell.angle_gamma   90.00
#
_symmetry.space_group_name_H-M   'P 1'
#
loop_
_entity.id
_entity.type
_entity.pdbx_description
1 polymer ?
#
loop_
_entity_poly.entity_id
_entity_poly.type
_entity_poly.pdbx_seq_one_letter_code
_entity_poly.pdbx_strand_id
1 'polypeptide(L)' 'MAERLDSALVRDVMTPSVFTCDAAASAGEVAALLLERGIQRAVITEQGRAVGLVSARDLLRAVVDYERALARA' A
#
# COMPACT_ATOMS: atom_id res chain seq x y z
N MET A 1 15.13 17.92 -19.51
CA MET A 1 14.86 19.23 -18.88
C MET A 1 14.24 18.94 -17.53
N ALA A 2 15.07 18.76 -16.50
CA ALA A 2 14.59 18.55 -15.13
C ALA A 2 14.48 19.93 -14.49
N GLU A 3 13.26 20.44 -14.33
CA GLU A 3 13.03 21.60 -13.49
C GLU A 3 13.48 21.27 -12.07
N ARG A 4 14.18 22.21 -11.45
CA ARG A 4 14.73 22.03 -10.11
C ARG A 4 13.57 21.86 -9.13
N LEU A 5 13.62 20.81 -8.30
CA LEU A 5 12.59 20.48 -7.31
C LEU A 5 12.56 21.46 -6.12
N ASP A 6 13.41 22.48 -6.11
CA ASP A 6 13.58 23.43 -5.02
C ASP A 6 12.44 24.45 -4.90
N SER A 7 11.62 24.62 -5.95
CA SER A 7 10.41 25.47 -5.90
C SER A 7 9.09 24.69 -6.00
N ALA A 8 9.11 23.39 -6.28
CA ALA A 8 7.90 22.58 -6.41
C ALA A 8 7.34 22.21 -5.02
N LEU A 9 6.04 22.40 -4.81
CA LEU A 9 5.37 21.99 -3.58
C LEU A 9 4.97 20.53 -3.68
N VAL A 10 4.88 19.83 -2.54
CA VAL A 10 4.43 18.42 -2.50
C VAL A 10 3.08 18.24 -3.20
N ARG A 11 2.16 19.18 -3.02
CA ARG A 11 0.84 19.16 -3.67
C ARG A 11 0.90 19.23 -5.20
N ASP A 12 1.99 19.75 -5.76
CA ASP A 12 2.16 19.90 -7.20
C ASP A 12 2.58 18.57 -7.86
N VAL A 13 3.07 17.61 -7.07
CA VAL A 13 3.59 16.32 -7.56
C VAL A 13 2.90 15.09 -6.95
N MET A 14 2.14 15.25 -5.87
CA MET A 14 1.46 14.14 -5.20
C MET A 14 0.29 13.59 -6.02
N THR A 15 -0.09 12.34 -5.77
CA THR A 15 -1.37 11.80 -6.23
C THR A 15 -2.48 12.30 -5.31
N PRO A 16 -3.44 13.13 -5.79
CA PRO A 16 -4.41 13.79 -4.92
C PRO A 16 -5.49 12.84 -4.36
N SER A 17 -5.81 11.77 -5.08
CA SER A 17 -6.76 10.74 -4.64
C SER A 17 -6.01 9.46 -4.29
N VAL A 18 -5.98 9.15 -2.99
CA VAL A 18 -5.37 7.91 -2.49
C VAL A 18 -6.41 6.81 -2.36
N PHE A 19 -6.07 5.61 -2.82
CA PHE A 19 -6.87 4.43 -2.54
C PHE A 19 -6.60 3.96 -1.12
N THR A 20 -7.67 3.65 -0.40
CA THR A 20 -7.64 3.26 1.00
C THR A 20 -8.20 1.85 1.17
N CYS A 21 -7.76 1.18 2.24
CA CYS A 21 -8.32 -0.09 2.68
C CYS A 21 -8.56 -0.02 4.19
N ASP A 22 -9.62 -0.65 4.68
CA ASP A 22 -9.91 -0.68 6.11
C ASP A 22 -8.87 -1.55 6.86
N ALA A 23 -8.54 -1.19 8.09
CA ALA A 23 -7.59 -1.93 8.92
C ALA A 23 -8.04 -3.37 9.22
N ALA A 24 -9.34 -3.65 9.13
CA ALA A 24 -9.88 -5.01 9.26
C ALA A 24 -9.81 -5.83 7.96
N ALA A 25 -9.43 -5.23 6.83
CA ALA A 25 -9.31 -5.94 5.56
C ALA A 25 -8.20 -7.00 5.62
N SER A 26 -8.49 -8.16 5.06
CA SER A 26 -7.52 -9.25 4.89
C SER A 26 -6.45 -8.88 3.86
N ALA A 27 -5.30 -9.56 3.95
CA ALA A 27 -4.22 -9.42 2.96
C ALA A 27 -4.70 -9.73 1.52
N GLY A 28 -5.65 -10.66 1.37
CA GLY A 28 -6.24 -11.00 0.06
C GLY A 28 -7.11 -9.87 -0.50
N GLU A 29 -7.92 -9.22 0.33
CA GLU A 29 -8.73 -8.06 -0.09
C GLU A 29 -7.85 -6.87 -0.48
N VAL A 30 -6.78 -6.62 0.28
CA VAL A 30 -5.78 -5.61 -0.09
C VAL A 30 -5.14 -5.97 -1.43
N ALA A 31 -4.74 -7.24 -1.64
CA ALA A 31 -4.15 -7.69 -2.90
C ALA A 31 -5.09 -7.48 -4.10
N ALA A 32 -6.37 -7.84 -3.94
CA ALA A 32 -7.39 -7.65 -4.96
C ALA A 32 -7.55 -6.16 -5.32
N LEU A 33 -7.63 -5.28 -4.32
CA LEU A 33 -7.69 -3.83 -4.54
C LEU A 33 -6.49 -3.31 -5.34
N LEU A 34 -5.27 -3.73 -4.98
CA LEU A 34 -4.06 -3.32 -5.68
C LEU A 34 -4.10 -3.74 -7.16
N LEU A 35 -4.52 -4.98 -7.44
CA LEU A 35 -4.63 -5.52 -8.79
C LEU A 35 -5.72 -4.83 -9.61
N GLU A 36 -6.93 -4.71 -9.06
CA GLU A 36 -8.08 -4.10 -9.73
C GLU A 36 -7.85 -2.64 -10.10
N ARG A 37 -7.13 -1.90 -9.24
CA ARG A 37 -6.84 -0.48 -9.46
C ARG A 37 -5.52 -0.24 -10.19
N GLY A 38 -4.72 -1.28 -10.44
CA GLY A 38 -3.41 -1.15 -11.08
C GLY A 38 -2.41 -0.33 -10.26
N ILE A 39 -2.54 -0.36 -8.93
CA ILE A 39 -1.71 0.43 -8.00
C ILE A 39 -0.79 -0.48 -7.18
N GLN A 40 0.32 0.07 -6.70
CA GLN A 40 1.33 -0.71 -5.96
C GLN A 40 1.19 -0.62 -4.44
N ARG A 41 0.42 0.36 -3.95
CA ARG A 41 0.31 0.72 -2.53
C ARG A 41 -1.09 1.22 -2.22
N ALA A 42 -1.57 0.92 -1.01
CA ALA A 42 -2.80 1.44 -0.45
C ALA A 42 -2.56 1.98 0.96
N VAL A 43 -3.27 3.06 1.30
CA VAL A 43 -3.27 3.62 2.66
C VAL A 43 -4.25 2.82 3.51
N ILE A 44 -3.82 2.38 4.70
CA ILE A 44 -4.70 1.67 5.63
C ILE A 44 -5.38 2.69 6.53
N THR A 45 -6.69 2.57 6.65
CA THR A 45 -7.52 3.45 7.45
C THR A 45 -8.28 2.71 8.53
N GLU A 46 -8.41 3.33 9.71
CA GLU A 46 -9.28 2.87 10.79
C GLU A 46 -10.20 4.03 11.17
N GLN A 47 -11.52 3.82 11.12
CA GLN A 47 -12.51 4.87 11.42
C GLN A 47 -12.26 6.19 10.64
N GLY A 48 -11.87 6.06 9.37
CA GLY A 48 -11.57 7.20 8.49
C GLY A 48 -10.23 7.91 8.75
N ARG A 49 -9.41 7.43 9.70
CA ARG A 49 -8.07 7.95 9.94
C ARG A 49 -7.02 7.06 9.30
N ALA A 50 -6.02 7.65 8.62
CA ALA A 50 -4.88 6.90 8.11
C ALA A 50 -4.02 6.38 9.28
N VAL A 51 -3.84 5.06 9.33
CA VAL A 51 -3.08 4.36 10.38
C VAL A 51 -1.86 3.61 9.83
N GLY A 52 -1.75 3.45 8.51
CA GLY A 52 -0.62 2.75 7.91
C GLY A 52 -0.59 2.78 6.39
N LEU A 53 0.37 2.06 5.84
CA LEU A 53 0.58 1.89 4.40
C LEU A 53 0.94 0.44 4.14
N VAL A 54 0.30 -0.18 3.14
CA VAL A 54 0.64 -1.53 2.68
C VAL A 54 0.99 -1.47 1.21
N SER A 55 2.04 -2.18 0.83
CA SER A 55 2.49 -2.34 -0.55
C SER A 55 2.40 -3.79 -1.01
N ALA A 56 2.44 -4.00 -2.32
CA ALA A 56 2.56 -5.34 -2.90
C ALA A 56 3.77 -6.11 -2.35
N ARG A 57 4.85 -5.42 -1.97
CA ARG A 57 6.04 -6.05 -1.37
C ARG A 57 5.74 -6.62 0.02
N ASP A 58 4.90 -5.94 0.81
CA ASP A 58 4.54 -6.40 2.15
C ASP A 58 3.68 -7.67 2.06
N LEU A 59 2.80 -7.74 1.05
CA LEU A 59 2.02 -8.95 0.75
C LEU A 59 2.92 -10.12 0.34
N LEU A 60 3.90 -9.89 -0.53
CA LEU A 60 4.89 -10.93 -0.91
C LEU A 60 5.69 -11.40 0.30
N ARG A 61 6.10 -10.48 1.19
CA ARG A 61 6.79 -10.84 2.44
C ARG A 61 5.92 -11.74 3.30
N ALA A 62 4.63 -11.42 3.46
CA ALA A 62 3.70 -12.22 4.24
C ALA A 62 3.58 -13.66 3.70
N VAL A 63 3.56 -13.84 2.36
CA VAL A 63 3.56 -15.17 1.73
C VAL A 63 4.84 -15.94 2.07
N VAL A 64 6.01 -15.32 1.92
CA VAL A 64 7.30 -15.96 2.23
C VAL A 64 7.40 -16.33 3.72
N ASP A 65 6.95 -15.46 4.60
CA ASP A 65 6.97 -15.71 6.05
C ASP A 65 6.02 -16.85 6.42
N TYR A 66 4.85 -16.94 5.77
CA TYR A 66 3.91 -18.04 5.93
C TYR A 66 4.49 -19.38 5.48
N GLU A 67 5.11 -19.44 4.29
CA GLU A 67 5.79 -20.65 3.79
C GLU A 67 6.89 -21.12 4.75
N ARG A 68 7.68 -20.19 5.29
CA ARG A 68 8.73 -20.50 6.28
C ARG A 68 8.16 -21.02 7.59
N ALA A 69 7.00 -20.51 8.02
CA ALA A 69 6.33 -20.98 9.23
C ALA A 69 5.84 -22.42 9.05
N LEU A 70 5.23 -22.74 7.90
CA LEU A 70 4.80 -24.10 7.57
C LEU A 70 5.95 -25.10 7.48
N ALA A 71 7.09 -24.70 6.91
CA ALA A 71 8.26 -25.57 6.78
C ALA A 71 8.96 -25.90 8.11
N ARG A 72 8.59 -25.21 9.20
CA ARG A 72 9.15 -25.42 10.55
C ARG A 72 8.20 -26.17 11.50
N ALA A 73 6.99 -26.46 11.04
CA ALA A 73 5.97 -27.24 11.77
C ALA A 73 6.10 -28.72 11.45
#